data_AF-A0A925S7Z9-F1
#
_entry.id   AF-A0A925S7Z9-F1
#
_cell.length_a   1.000
_cell.length_b   1.000
_cell.length_c   1.000
_cell.angle_alpha   90.00
_cell.angle_beta   90.00
_cell.angle_gamma   90.00
#
_symmetry.space_group_name_H-M   'P 1'
#
loop_
_entity.id
_entity.type
_entity.pdbx_description
1 polymer ?
#
loop_
_entity_poly.entity_id
_entity_poly.type
_entity_poly.pdbx_seq_one_letter_code
_entity_poly.pdbx_strand_id
1 'polypeptide(L)'
;MDFLDALKNKVLIFDGAMGTSIHKYDLTLDDYQGCENCPEVLVDSRPDVLSEIHESFFKVGCDVVETDSFGGSPIVLAEFGIAERAYELNKKAAQLAKEVAHGYSQNGQQRYVSGSIGPTTKLPSLGHISLDDMREAYYLQVSGLVDGGVDVLQFETGQDLLQAKAAVLAMVDYFKKIGRRVPIITQVTIEAPPLGTMLVGTDISAALATLRAFPIDVIGLNCATGPSEMIDSIQYLTNNFNGFVSCLPNAGLPENINDQTVYKLTPDELATSLKYFVEELGVNIIGGCCGTTPEHLKRVVETLGNRAPKPRTPEYTPAVSSIYTPQAMRVDPAPLIIGERTNTNGSR
;
A
#
# COMPACT_ATOMS: atom_id res chain seq x y z
N MET A 1 9.28 13.71 -15.13
CA MET A 1 10.14 13.60 -13.93
C MET A 1 10.03 12.15 -13.45
N ASP A 2 11.10 11.54 -12.96
CA ASP A 2 11.01 10.20 -12.35
C ASP A 2 10.22 10.26 -11.02
N PHE A 3 9.55 9.17 -10.65
CA PHE A 3 8.69 9.11 -9.45
C PHE A 3 9.47 9.42 -8.16
N LEU A 4 10.66 8.84 -7.97
CA LEU A 4 11.46 9.08 -6.76
C LEU A 4 12.06 10.48 -6.73
N ASP A 5 12.36 11.06 -7.89
CA ASP A 5 12.78 12.45 -7.98
C ASP A 5 11.64 13.41 -7.66
N ALA A 6 10.40 13.07 -8.01
CA ALA A 6 9.24 13.87 -7.61
C ALA A 6 9.08 13.90 -6.09
N LEU A 7 9.23 12.77 -5.40
CA LEU A 7 9.14 12.66 -3.93
C LEU A 7 10.16 13.50 -3.16
N LYS A 8 11.31 13.80 -3.77
CA LYS A 8 12.32 14.68 -3.16
C LYS A 8 11.92 16.15 -3.21
N ASN A 9 11.12 16.54 -4.21
CA ASN A 9 10.81 17.93 -4.52
C ASN A 9 9.41 18.34 -4.06
N LYS A 10 8.46 17.41 -3.99
CA LYS A 10 7.10 17.66 -3.52
C LYS A 10 6.50 16.44 -2.84
N VAL A 11 5.52 16.66 -1.98
CA VAL A 11 4.64 15.60 -1.50
C VAL A 11 3.77 15.14 -2.66
N LEU A 12 3.67 13.84 -2.87
CA LEU A 12 2.74 13.25 -3.84
C LEU A 12 1.43 12.90 -3.15
N ILE A 13 0.33 13.33 -3.77
CA ILE A 13 -1.02 13.05 -3.30
C ILE A 13 -1.61 11.90 -4.11
N PHE A 14 -1.81 10.76 -3.48
CA PHE A 14 -2.48 9.59 -4.02
C PHE A 14 -4.00 9.81 -4.02
N ASP A 15 -4.72 8.94 -4.71
CA ASP A 15 -6.17 8.93 -4.77
C ASP A 15 -6.81 8.42 -3.47
N GLY A 16 -8.11 8.15 -3.54
CA GLY A 16 -8.90 7.55 -2.46
C GLY A 16 -9.32 6.13 -2.82
N ALA A 17 -10.33 5.60 -2.13
CA ALA A 17 -10.73 4.21 -2.33
C ALA A 17 -11.44 3.93 -3.67
N MET A 18 -10.83 3.03 -4.46
CA MET A 18 -11.42 2.43 -5.66
C MET A 18 -12.71 1.66 -5.32
N GLY A 19 -12.64 0.68 -4.41
CA GLY A 19 -13.79 -0.18 -4.08
C GLY A 19 -15.04 0.60 -3.63
N THR A 20 -14.88 1.57 -2.71
CA THR A 20 -16.03 2.41 -2.29
C THR A 20 -16.54 3.34 -3.38
N SER A 21 -15.69 3.67 -4.38
CA SER A 21 -16.11 4.45 -5.54
C SER A 21 -16.91 3.59 -6.52
N ILE A 22 -16.50 2.33 -6.75
CA ILE A 22 -17.23 1.36 -7.56
C ILE A 22 -18.65 1.13 -7.01
N HIS A 23 -18.82 1.05 -5.68
CA HIS A 23 -20.14 0.86 -5.05
C HIS A 23 -21.16 1.99 -5.32
N LYS A 24 -20.73 3.13 -5.89
CA LYS A 24 -21.65 4.22 -6.28
C LYS A 24 -22.30 4.01 -7.64
N TYR A 25 -21.80 3.04 -8.41
CA TYR A 25 -22.35 2.67 -9.70
C TYR A 25 -23.33 1.52 -9.53
N ASP A 26 -24.43 1.55 -10.30
CA ASP A 26 -25.43 0.49 -10.33
C ASP A 26 -24.93 -0.66 -11.23
N LEU A 27 -23.95 -1.40 -10.72
CA LEU A 27 -23.35 -2.55 -11.41
C LEU A 27 -24.12 -3.82 -11.07
N THR A 28 -24.34 -4.64 -12.09
CA THR A 28 -25.03 -5.92 -11.98
C THR A 28 -24.04 -7.08 -11.94
N LEU A 29 -24.50 -8.27 -11.59
CA LEU A 29 -23.66 -9.48 -11.63
C LEU A 29 -23.10 -9.77 -13.04
N ASP A 30 -23.82 -9.37 -14.09
CA ASP A 30 -23.35 -9.51 -15.48
C ASP A 30 -22.14 -8.61 -15.77
N ASP A 31 -22.12 -7.39 -15.20
CA ASP A 31 -20.94 -6.51 -15.24
C ASP A 31 -19.75 -7.18 -14.54
N TYR A 32 -19.98 -7.89 -13.44
CA TYR A 32 -18.94 -8.69 -12.77
C TYR A 32 -18.62 -10.02 -13.47
N GLN A 33 -19.19 -10.31 -14.64
CA GLN A 33 -19.01 -11.59 -15.35
C GLN A 33 -19.33 -12.81 -14.49
N GLY A 34 -20.28 -12.69 -13.55
CA GLY A 34 -20.61 -13.75 -12.59
C GLY A 34 -19.68 -13.83 -11.37
N CYS A 35 -18.62 -13.02 -11.31
CA CYS A 35 -17.66 -12.97 -10.21
C CYS A 35 -18.06 -11.87 -9.19
N GLU A 36 -19.17 -12.09 -8.49
CA GLU A 36 -19.72 -11.12 -7.52
C GLU A 36 -18.65 -10.61 -6.54
N ASN A 37 -18.50 -9.29 -6.39
CA ASN A 37 -17.48 -8.65 -5.55
C ASN A 37 -16.01 -8.86 -5.96
N CYS A 38 -15.73 -9.24 -7.21
CA CYS A 38 -14.39 -9.20 -7.79
C CYS A 38 -14.25 -7.97 -8.70
N PRO A 39 -13.84 -6.79 -8.17
CA PRO A 39 -13.70 -5.58 -8.97
C PRO A 39 -12.68 -5.75 -10.11
N GLU A 40 -11.68 -6.62 -9.95
CA GLU A 40 -10.62 -6.82 -10.95
C GLU A 40 -11.15 -7.24 -12.33
N VAL A 41 -12.33 -7.86 -12.44
CA VAL A 41 -12.93 -8.21 -13.75
C VAL A 41 -13.50 -6.99 -14.47
N LEU A 42 -13.77 -5.89 -13.76
CA LEU A 42 -14.33 -4.66 -14.31
C LEU A 42 -13.34 -3.96 -15.24
N VAL A 43 -12.05 -4.24 -15.15
CA VAL A 43 -11.03 -3.76 -16.11
C VAL A 43 -11.30 -4.24 -17.53
N ASP A 44 -12.06 -5.33 -17.68
CA ASP A 44 -12.43 -5.93 -18.95
C ASP A 44 -13.88 -5.63 -19.32
N SER A 45 -14.80 -5.78 -18.37
CA SER A 45 -16.24 -5.61 -18.63
C SER A 45 -16.70 -4.17 -18.57
N ARG A 46 -16.16 -3.35 -17.65
CA ARG A 46 -16.56 -1.95 -17.40
C ARG A 46 -15.36 -1.00 -17.26
N PRO A 47 -14.44 -0.97 -18.25
CA PRO A 47 -13.30 -0.04 -18.23
C PRO A 47 -13.73 1.43 -18.25
N ASP A 48 -14.94 1.74 -18.73
CA ASP A 48 -15.55 3.07 -18.67
C ASP A 48 -15.70 3.57 -17.22
N VAL A 49 -16.18 2.70 -16.33
CA VAL A 49 -16.40 3.03 -14.91
C VAL A 49 -15.08 3.29 -14.21
N LEU A 50 -14.11 2.38 -14.37
CA LEU A 50 -12.81 2.51 -13.72
C LEU A 50 -12.05 3.74 -14.24
N SER A 51 -12.15 4.04 -15.54
CA SER A 51 -11.58 5.26 -16.11
C SER A 51 -12.20 6.50 -15.49
N GLU A 52 -13.53 6.56 -15.38
CA GLU A 52 -14.23 7.68 -14.76
C GLU A 52 -13.80 7.90 -13.29
N ILE A 53 -13.61 6.81 -12.54
CA ILE A 53 -13.11 6.87 -11.16
C ILE A 53 -11.69 7.45 -11.12
N HIS A 54 -10.74 6.91 -11.90
CA HIS A 54 -9.38 7.46 -11.97
C HIS A 54 -9.38 8.94 -12.38
N GLU A 55 -10.16 9.30 -13.39
CA GLU A 55 -10.33 10.68 -13.82
C GLU A 55 -10.85 11.57 -12.70
N SER A 56 -11.80 11.09 -11.89
CA SER A 56 -12.39 11.87 -10.80
C SER A 56 -11.34 12.34 -9.79
N PHE A 57 -10.33 11.52 -9.50
CA PHE A 57 -9.21 11.86 -8.62
C PHE A 57 -8.18 12.79 -9.30
N PHE A 58 -7.85 12.55 -10.57
CA PHE A 58 -6.98 13.46 -11.31
C PHE A 58 -7.60 14.85 -11.52
N LYS A 59 -8.92 14.94 -11.72
CA LYS A 59 -9.66 16.21 -11.85
C LYS A 59 -9.55 17.08 -10.60
N VAL A 60 -9.47 16.47 -9.41
CA VAL A 60 -9.29 17.20 -8.14
C VAL A 60 -7.83 17.45 -7.78
N GLY A 61 -6.90 16.94 -8.60
CA GLY A 61 -5.48 17.30 -8.56
C GLY A 61 -4.56 16.24 -7.95
N CYS A 62 -5.05 15.05 -7.60
CA CYS A 62 -4.21 13.92 -7.18
C CYS A 62 -3.08 13.68 -8.20
N ASP A 63 -1.89 13.36 -7.71
CA ASP A 63 -0.70 13.09 -8.52
C ASP A 63 -0.61 11.64 -8.97
N VAL A 64 -1.19 10.73 -8.20
CA VAL A 64 -1.08 9.29 -8.41
C VAL A 64 -2.46 8.66 -8.26
N VAL A 65 -2.75 7.66 -9.09
CA VAL A 65 -3.88 6.75 -8.88
C VAL A 65 -3.38 5.32 -8.69
N GLU A 66 -4.08 4.56 -7.87
CA GLU A 66 -3.86 3.13 -7.69
C GLU A 66 -4.62 2.34 -8.76
N THR A 67 -4.01 1.30 -9.33
CA THR A 67 -4.69 0.40 -10.27
C THR A 67 -5.80 -0.39 -9.56
N ASP A 68 -6.87 -0.73 -10.27
CA ASP A 68 -7.90 -1.65 -9.78
C ASP A 68 -7.38 -3.11 -9.81
N SER A 69 -6.48 -3.42 -8.89
CA SER A 69 -5.74 -4.68 -8.87
C SER A 69 -5.39 -5.19 -7.47
N PHE A 70 -6.05 -4.67 -6.44
CA PHE A 70 -5.80 -5.04 -5.04
C PHE A 70 -5.88 -6.56 -4.84
N GLY A 71 -6.95 -7.19 -5.33
CA GLY A 71 -7.18 -8.64 -5.34
C GLY A 71 -6.66 -9.35 -6.60
N GLY A 72 -5.77 -8.73 -7.39
CA GLY A 72 -5.29 -9.29 -8.66
C GLY A 72 -4.39 -10.53 -8.54
N SER A 73 -4.17 -11.08 -7.36
CA SER A 73 -3.36 -12.28 -7.14
C SER A 73 -4.12 -13.54 -7.59
N PRO A 74 -3.45 -14.55 -8.17
CA PRO A 74 -4.05 -15.86 -8.44
C PRO A 74 -4.71 -16.50 -7.21
N ILE A 75 -4.20 -16.22 -6.00
CA ILE A 75 -4.76 -16.74 -4.75
C ILE A 75 -6.18 -16.22 -4.52
N VAL A 76 -6.42 -14.93 -4.78
CA VAL A 76 -7.72 -14.29 -4.60
C VAL A 76 -8.64 -14.65 -5.76
N LEU A 77 -8.14 -14.54 -6.99
CA LEU A 77 -8.89 -14.85 -8.21
C LEU A 77 -9.32 -16.33 -8.30
N ALA A 78 -8.64 -17.24 -7.60
CA ALA A 78 -9.06 -18.64 -7.47
C ALA A 78 -10.40 -18.80 -6.74
N GLU A 79 -10.77 -17.89 -5.84
CA GLU A 79 -12.06 -17.92 -5.13
C GLU A 79 -13.24 -17.67 -6.09
N PHE A 80 -12.95 -17.01 -7.22
CA PHE A 80 -13.90 -16.75 -8.32
C PHE A 80 -13.72 -17.70 -9.51
N GLY A 81 -12.80 -18.67 -9.44
CA GLY A 81 -12.54 -19.63 -10.50
C GLY A 81 -11.82 -19.07 -11.74
N ILE A 82 -11.10 -17.95 -11.59
CA ILE A 82 -10.42 -17.23 -12.69
C ILE A 82 -8.93 -16.96 -12.38
N ALA A 83 -8.28 -17.83 -11.62
CA ALA A 83 -6.88 -17.68 -11.20
C ALA A 83 -5.90 -17.48 -12.37
N GLU A 84 -6.16 -18.14 -13.50
CA GLU A 84 -5.39 -18.05 -14.73
C GLU A 84 -5.43 -16.67 -15.39
N ARG A 85 -6.43 -15.85 -15.07
CA ARG A 85 -6.57 -14.48 -15.60
C ARG A 85 -5.72 -13.46 -14.87
N ALA A 86 -5.02 -13.82 -13.79
CA ALA A 86 -4.26 -12.88 -12.96
C ALA A 86 -3.32 -11.98 -13.77
N TYR A 87 -2.46 -12.56 -14.63
CA TYR A 87 -1.54 -11.76 -15.44
C TYR A 87 -2.28 -10.77 -16.37
N GLU A 88 -3.32 -11.26 -17.05
CA GLU A 88 -4.09 -10.48 -18.02
C GLU A 88 -4.81 -9.30 -17.36
N LEU A 89 -5.54 -9.54 -16.26
CA LEU A 89 -6.31 -8.52 -15.56
C LEU A 89 -5.40 -7.42 -14.99
N ASN A 90 -4.29 -7.80 -14.33
CA ASN A 90 -3.34 -6.84 -13.81
C ASN A 90 -2.70 -5.98 -14.91
N LYS A 91 -2.39 -6.58 -16.05
CA LYS A 91 -1.84 -5.85 -17.19
C LYS A 91 -2.85 -4.85 -17.73
N LYS A 92 -4.12 -5.26 -17.88
CA LYS A 92 -5.21 -4.37 -18.32
C LYS A 92 -5.47 -3.23 -17.32
N ALA A 93 -5.50 -3.53 -16.02
CA ALA A 93 -5.65 -2.55 -14.96
C ALA A 93 -4.58 -1.45 -15.04
N ALA A 94 -3.30 -1.86 -15.17
CA ALA A 94 -2.18 -0.95 -15.33
C ALA A 94 -2.27 -0.12 -16.62
N GLN A 95 -2.61 -0.73 -17.75
CA GLN A 95 -2.74 -0.03 -19.03
C GLN A 95 -3.86 1.02 -18.99
N LEU A 96 -5.02 0.66 -18.43
CA LEU A 96 -6.16 1.56 -18.27
C LEU A 96 -5.80 2.79 -17.44
N ALA A 97 -5.25 2.58 -16.25
CA ALA A 97 -4.82 3.67 -15.38
C ALA A 97 -3.73 4.54 -16.04
N LYS A 98 -2.80 3.93 -16.80
CA LYS A 98 -1.75 4.67 -17.53
C LYS A 98 -2.31 5.52 -18.66
N GLU A 99 -3.30 5.03 -19.38
CA GLU A 99 -3.99 5.79 -20.44
C GLU A 99 -4.65 7.04 -19.85
N VAL A 100 -5.40 6.88 -18.75
CA VAL A 100 -6.01 8.01 -18.04
C VAL A 100 -4.94 8.97 -17.51
N ALA A 101 -3.92 8.48 -16.81
CA ALA A 101 -2.84 9.31 -16.27
C ALA A 101 -2.10 10.10 -17.37
N HIS A 102 -1.93 9.51 -18.56
CA HIS A 102 -1.33 10.21 -19.70
C HIS A 102 -2.17 11.41 -20.15
N GLY A 103 -3.50 11.26 -20.24
CA GLY A 103 -4.42 12.36 -20.61
C GLY A 103 -4.40 13.54 -19.64
N TYR A 104 -4.10 13.29 -18.36
CA TYR A 104 -3.99 14.31 -17.31
C TYR A 104 -2.57 14.83 -17.07
N SER A 105 -1.57 14.26 -17.75
CA SER A 105 -0.19 14.73 -17.67
C SER A 105 0.00 15.92 -18.62
N GLN A 106 -0.09 17.15 -18.10
CA GLN A 106 -0.04 18.39 -18.89
C GLN A 106 0.90 19.43 -18.27
N ASN A 107 1.42 20.34 -19.10
CA ASN A 107 2.22 21.50 -18.66
C ASN A 107 3.41 21.14 -17.72
N GLY A 108 4.03 19.97 -17.94
CA GLY A 108 5.14 19.49 -17.13
C GLY A 108 4.74 18.82 -15.81
N GLN A 109 3.45 18.80 -15.46
CA GLN A 109 2.93 18.01 -14.34
C GLN A 109 2.66 16.58 -14.82
N GLN A 110 3.54 15.67 -14.42
CA GLN A 110 3.39 14.24 -14.65
C GLN A 110 2.37 13.66 -13.65
N ARG A 111 1.44 12.83 -14.15
CA ARG A 111 0.64 11.93 -13.32
C ARG A 111 1.23 10.54 -13.35
N TYR A 112 1.12 9.85 -12.23
CA TYR A 112 1.72 8.53 -12.03
C TYR A 112 0.64 7.48 -11.75
N VAL A 113 1.00 6.23 -11.97
CA VAL A 113 0.17 5.06 -11.66
C VAL A 113 0.91 4.15 -10.70
N SER A 114 0.26 3.83 -9.59
CA SER A 114 0.72 2.86 -8.60
C SER A 114 0.05 1.51 -8.84
N GLY A 115 0.86 0.47 -9.06
CA GLY A 115 0.37 -0.90 -9.14
C GLY A 115 -0.01 -1.43 -7.77
N SER A 116 -1.31 -1.43 -7.46
CA SER A 116 -1.87 -1.92 -6.19
C SER A 116 -1.76 -3.44 -6.07
N ILE A 117 -1.23 -3.90 -4.94
CA ILE A 117 -1.07 -5.32 -4.59
C ILE A 117 -1.51 -5.49 -3.14
N GLY A 118 -2.68 -6.11 -2.92
CA GLY A 118 -3.20 -6.43 -1.60
C GLY A 118 -2.55 -7.66 -0.96
N PRO A 119 -2.91 -7.98 0.30
CA PRO A 119 -2.27 -9.03 1.10
C PRO A 119 -2.71 -10.47 0.74
N THR A 120 -3.68 -10.64 -0.17
CA THR A 120 -4.43 -11.90 -0.44
C THR A 120 -5.28 -12.38 0.74
N THR A 121 -5.92 -13.55 0.61
CA THR A 121 -6.75 -14.17 1.66
C THR A 121 -5.99 -15.16 2.56
N LYS A 122 -4.66 -15.31 2.39
CA LYS A 122 -3.83 -16.30 3.11
C LYS A 122 -2.77 -15.61 3.98
N LEU A 123 -2.54 -16.14 5.19
CA LEU A 123 -1.56 -15.67 6.16
C LEU A 123 -0.46 -16.73 6.33
N PRO A 124 0.73 -16.56 5.73
CA PRO A 124 1.81 -17.55 5.79
C PRO A 124 2.29 -17.81 7.22
N SER A 125 2.30 -16.81 8.09
CA SER A 125 2.73 -16.95 9.48
C SER A 125 1.81 -17.86 10.30
N LEU A 126 0.56 -18.08 9.83
CA LEU A 126 -0.39 -19.04 10.40
C LEU A 126 -0.41 -20.38 9.66
N GLY A 127 0.49 -20.59 8.69
CA GLY A 127 0.60 -21.84 7.93
C GLY A 127 -0.47 -22.04 6.87
N HIS A 128 -1.22 -21.00 6.49
CA HIS A 128 -2.26 -21.10 5.45
C HIS A 128 -1.69 -21.37 4.05
N ILE A 129 -0.44 -20.96 3.81
CA ILE A 129 0.29 -21.10 2.54
C ILE A 129 1.79 -21.04 2.83
N SER A 130 2.61 -21.68 1.99
CA SER A 130 4.06 -21.53 2.07
C SER A 130 4.52 -20.15 1.56
N LEU A 131 5.70 -19.71 2.01
CA LEU A 131 6.28 -18.46 1.52
C LEU A 131 6.54 -18.51 0.00
N ASP A 132 6.96 -19.67 -0.51
CA ASP A 132 7.32 -19.85 -1.92
C ASP A 132 6.07 -19.80 -2.81
N ASP A 133 4.99 -20.50 -2.44
CA ASP A 133 3.74 -20.47 -3.21
C ASP A 133 3.13 -19.05 -3.23
N MET A 134 3.19 -18.33 -2.11
CA MET A 134 2.72 -16.94 -2.06
C MET A 134 3.59 -16.02 -2.93
N ARG A 135 4.91 -16.20 -2.92
CA ARG A 135 5.83 -15.44 -3.78
C ARG A 135 5.57 -15.72 -5.26
N GLU A 136 5.28 -16.96 -5.65
CA GLU A 136 4.91 -17.29 -7.04
C GLU A 136 3.61 -16.62 -7.47
N ALA A 137 2.61 -16.58 -6.59
CA ALA A 137 1.35 -15.87 -6.86
C ALA A 137 1.58 -14.36 -7.07
N TYR A 138 2.32 -13.72 -6.17
CA TYR A 138 2.68 -12.30 -6.34
C TYR A 138 3.53 -12.06 -7.58
N TYR A 139 4.41 -12.98 -7.95
CA TYR A 139 5.24 -12.85 -9.15
C TYR A 139 4.38 -12.69 -10.41
N LEU A 140 3.30 -13.47 -10.52
CA LEU A 140 2.39 -13.38 -11.66
C LEU A 140 1.66 -12.02 -11.68
N GLN A 141 1.14 -11.57 -10.54
CA GLN A 141 0.49 -10.26 -10.40
C GLN A 141 1.45 -9.10 -10.75
N VAL A 142 2.63 -9.09 -10.14
CA VAL A 142 3.72 -8.13 -10.39
C VAL A 142 4.07 -8.09 -11.87
N SER A 143 4.19 -9.25 -12.51
CA SER A 143 4.56 -9.32 -13.93
C SER A 143 3.54 -8.63 -14.83
N GLY A 144 2.24 -8.81 -14.55
CA GLY A 144 1.16 -8.12 -15.26
C GLY A 144 1.22 -6.62 -15.08
N LEU A 145 1.32 -6.13 -13.83
CA LEU A 145 1.39 -4.70 -13.51
C LEU A 145 2.60 -4.02 -14.17
N VAL A 146 3.78 -4.61 -14.03
CA VAL A 146 5.03 -4.06 -14.57
C VAL A 146 5.00 -4.05 -16.10
N ASP A 147 4.48 -5.08 -16.75
CA ASP A 147 4.33 -5.15 -18.21
C ASP A 147 3.21 -4.25 -18.74
N GLY A 148 2.23 -3.90 -17.89
CA GLY A 148 1.21 -2.89 -18.17
C GLY A 148 1.72 -1.45 -18.03
N GLY A 149 2.89 -1.26 -17.41
CA GLY A 149 3.62 0.01 -17.44
C GLY A 149 3.39 0.92 -16.23
N VAL A 150 3.06 0.36 -15.06
CA VAL A 150 2.99 1.13 -13.80
C VAL A 150 4.29 1.88 -13.50
N ASP A 151 4.18 3.03 -12.85
CA ASP A 151 5.33 3.88 -12.51
C ASP A 151 5.97 3.46 -11.17
N VAL A 152 5.20 2.82 -10.30
CA VAL A 152 5.60 2.32 -8.97
C VAL A 152 4.77 1.07 -8.63
N LEU A 153 5.31 0.16 -7.84
CA LEU A 153 4.54 -0.96 -7.26
C LEU A 153 4.27 -0.68 -5.78
N GLN A 154 3.07 -0.98 -5.34
CA GLN A 154 2.63 -0.78 -3.96
C GLN A 154 2.05 -2.08 -3.41
N PHE A 155 2.80 -2.71 -2.50
CA PHE A 155 2.20 -3.68 -1.59
C PHE A 155 1.50 -2.91 -0.47
N GLU A 156 0.20 -3.13 -0.30
CA GLU A 156 -0.63 -2.39 0.63
C GLU A 156 -1.49 -3.28 1.52
N THR A 157 -1.98 -2.70 2.61
CA THR A 157 -2.83 -3.38 3.60
C THR A 157 -2.17 -4.65 4.14
N GLY A 158 -0.84 -4.63 4.29
CA GLY A 158 -0.09 -5.76 4.81
C GLY A 158 -0.52 -6.13 6.23
N GLN A 159 -1.01 -7.36 6.41
CA GLN A 159 -1.47 -7.89 7.70
C GLN A 159 -0.48 -8.88 8.34
N ASP A 160 0.40 -9.45 7.53
CA ASP A 160 1.44 -10.39 7.92
C ASP A 160 2.77 -10.03 7.23
N LEU A 161 3.87 -9.95 8.00
CA LEU A 161 5.20 -9.63 7.47
C LEU A 161 5.70 -10.62 6.42
N LEU A 162 5.27 -11.88 6.47
CA LEU A 162 5.62 -12.85 5.44
C LEU A 162 4.91 -12.58 4.11
N GLN A 163 3.71 -11.98 4.11
CA GLN A 163 3.07 -11.50 2.88
C GLN A 163 3.90 -10.38 2.25
N ALA A 164 4.24 -9.36 3.04
CA ALA A 164 5.04 -8.23 2.58
C ALA A 164 6.40 -8.69 2.03
N LYS A 165 7.06 -9.62 2.74
CA LYS A 165 8.31 -10.24 2.29
C LYS A 165 8.14 -11.00 0.97
N ALA A 166 7.11 -11.83 0.85
CA ALA A 166 6.86 -12.58 -0.38
C ALA A 166 6.62 -11.65 -1.57
N ALA A 167 5.82 -10.59 -1.39
CA ALA A 167 5.55 -9.59 -2.41
C ALA A 167 6.82 -8.87 -2.87
N VAL A 168 7.64 -8.36 -1.94
CA VAL A 168 8.89 -7.65 -2.29
C VAL A 168 9.90 -8.60 -2.95
N LEU A 169 10.00 -9.85 -2.51
CA LEU A 169 10.84 -10.84 -3.18
C LEU A 169 10.38 -11.10 -4.63
N ALA A 170 9.08 -11.25 -4.85
CA ALA A 170 8.50 -11.42 -6.18
C ALA A 170 8.78 -10.22 -7.10
N MET A 171 8.66 -8.99 -6.58
CA MET A 171 9.06 -7.75 -7.28
C MET A 171 10.52 -7.79 -7.72
N VAL A 172 11.42 -8.10 -6.78
CA VAL A 172 12.86 -8.17 -7.03
C VAL A 172 13.21 -9.25 -8.05
N ASP A 173 12.57 -10.41 -8.00
CA ASP A 173 12.81 -11.46 -8.99
C ASP A 173 12.34 -11.06 -10.38
N TYR A 174 11.18 -10.43 -10.48
CA TYR A 174 10.68 -9.97 -11.77
C TYR A 174 11.62 -8.91 -12.35
N PHE A 175 12.09 -7.96 -11.54
CA PHE A 175 13.07 -6.96 -11.95
C PHE A 175 14.37 -7.58 -12.47
N LYS A 176 14.88 -8.64 -11.82
CA LYS A 176 16.05 -9.39 -12.31
C LYS A 176 15.80 -10.02 -13.67
N LYS A 177 14.61 -10.58 -13.91
CA LYS A 177 14.24 -11.18 -15.20
C LYS A 177 14.21 -10.15 -16.33
N ILE A 178 13.62 -8.98 -16.08
CA ILE A 178 13.39 -7.97 -17.14
C ILE A 178 14.53 -6.95 -17.27
N GLY A 179 15.49 -6.93 -16.34
CA GLY A 179 16.63 -6.01 -16.37
C GLY A 179 16.28 -4.54 -16.08
N ARG A 180 15.09 -4.28 -15.52
CA ARG A 180 14.63 -2.93 -15.09
C ARG A 180 13.91 -3.00 -13.76
N ARG A 181 13.92 -1.90 -13.02
CA ARG A 181 13.25 -1.72 -11.72
C ARG A 181 12.27 -0.55 -11.82
N VAL A 182 11.13 -0.68 -11.16
CA VAL A 182 10.31 0.46 -10.74
C VAL A 182 10.40 0.59 -9.21
N PRO A 183 10.12 1.77 -8.63
CA PRO A 183 10.13 1.94 -7.18
C PRO A 183 9.17 0.98 -6.48
N ILE A 184 9.47 0.68 -5.21
CA ILE A 184 8.66 -0.19 -4.35
C ILE A 184 8.16 0.59 -3.13
N ILE A 185 6.85 0.62 -2.97
CA ILE A 185 6.14 1.03 -1.76
C ILE A 185 5.71 -0.25 -1.02
N THR A 186 5.93 -0.27 0.29
CA THR A 186 5.44 -1.35 1.16
C THR A 186 4.73 -0.75 2.36
N GLN A 187 3.43 -0.96 2.43
CA GLN A 187 2.59 -0.51 3.54
C GLN A 187 2.10 -1.68 4.37
N VAL A 188 2.05 -1.45 5.67
CA VAL A 188 1.42 -2.35 6.63
C VAL A 188 0.15 -1.69 7.16
N THR A 189 -0.79 -2.49 7.65
CA THR A 189 -1.98 -1.99 8.33
C THR A 189 -1.88 -2.29 9.82
N ILE A 190 -2.23 -1.31 10.65
CA ILE A 190 -2.20 -1.42 12.11
C ILE A 190 -3.63 -1.32 12.60
N GLU A 191 -4.05 -2.33 13.36
CA GLU A 191 -5.38 -2.43 13.94
C GLU A 191 -5.61 -1.34 14.99
N ALA A 192 -6.87 -0.93 15.12
CA ALA A 192 -7.26 0.07 16.10
C ALA A 192 -6.92 -0.39 17.54
N PRO A 193 -6.72 0.56 18.47
CA PRO A 193 -6.61 0.24 19.89
C PRO A 193 -7.78 -0.62 20.38
N PRO A 194 -7.55 -1.56 21.31
CA PRO A 194 -6.35 -1.70 22.13
C PRO A 194 -5.22 -2.54 21.49
N LEU A 195 -5.39 -3.08 20.28
CA LEU A 195 -4.39 -3.97 19.70
C LEU A 195 -3.13 -3.19 19.26
N GLY A 196 -3.29 -2.12 18.48
CA GLY A 196 -2.17 -1.22 18.11
C GLY A 196 -1.01 -1.92 17.39
N THR A 197 -1.27 -3.06 16.76
CA THR A 197 -0.31 -3.87 16.00
C THR A 197 -0.96 -4.35 14.69
N MET A 198 -0.19 -4.95 13.80
CA MET A 198 -0.74 -5.68 12.64
C MET A 198 -1.59 -6.87 13.12
N LEU A 199 -2.42 -7.44 12.25
CA LEU A 199 -3.33 -8.55 12.58
C LEU A 199 -2.65 -9.73 13.33
N VAL A 200 -1.42 -10.08 12.95
CA VAL A 200 -0.65 -11.18 13.55
C VAL A 200 0.20 -10.76 14.77
N GLY A 201 0.00 -9.55 15.29
CA GLY A 201 0.66 -9.03 16.50
C GLY A 201 1.98 -8.28 16.27
N THR A 202 2.33 -7.98 15.02
CA THR A 202 3.55 -7.24 14.67
C THR A 202 3.42 -5.77 15.05
N ASP A 203 4.33 -5.27 15.90
CA ASP A 203 4.43 -3.83 16.14
C ASP A 203 5.14 -3.10 14.99
N ILE A 204 4.94 -1.78 14.90
CA ILE A 204 5.51 -0.97 13.80
C ILE A 204 7.06 -1.00 13.78
N SER A 205 7.69 -1.21 14.94
CA SER A 205 9.14 -1.29 15.05
C SER A 205 9.71 -2.61 14.52
N ALA A 206 9.01 -3.72 14.72
CA ALA A 206 9.30 -5.02 14.13
C ALA A 206 9.07 -5.00 12.61
N ALA A 207 7.99 -4.34 12.16
CA ALA A 207 7.74 -4.16 10.73
C ALA A 207 8.88 -3.39 10.07
N LEU A 208 9.31 -2.26 10.63
CA LEU A 208 10.44 -1.49 10.11
C LEU A 208 11.75 -2.30 10.15
N ALA A 209 12.07 -2.96 11.27
CA ALA A 209 13.28 -3.76 11.41
C ALA A 209 13.35 -4.90 10.38
N THR A 210 12.20 -5.49 10.03
CA THR A 210 12.10 -6.56 9.02
C THR A 210 12.20 -5.99 7.61
N LEU A 211 11.36 -5.03 7.27
CA LEU A 211 11.17 -4.56 5.89
C LEU A 211 12.36 -3.73 5.39
N ARG A 212 13.09 -3.07 6.29
CA ARG A 212 14.31 -2.31 5.91
C ARG A 212 15.42 -3.18 5.31
N ALA A 213 15.38 -4.50 5.52
CA ALA A 213 16.35 -5.42 4.95
C ALA A 213 16.12 -5.66 3.45
N PHE A 214 14.99 -5.19 2.92
CA PHE A 214 14.60 -5.33 1.52
C PHE A 214 14.79 -4.02 0.76
N PRO A 215 14.93 -4.07 -0.58
CA PRO A 215 15.16 -2.88 -1.40
C PRO A 215 13.86 -2.09 -1.66
N ILE A 216 13.20 -1.66 -0.58
CA ILE A 216 12.01 -0.80 -0.61
C ILE A 216 12.43 0.67 -0.63
N ASP A 217 11.70 1.51 -1.37
CA ASP A 217 11.97 2.95 -1.43
C ASP A 217 11.07 3.73 -0.45
N VAL A 218 9.86 3.21 -0.20
CA VAL A 218 8.86 3.81 0.67
C VAL A 218 8.31 2.76 1.63
N ILE A 219 8.20 3.13 2.91
CA ILE A 219 7.44 2.38 3.92
C ILE A 219 6.28 3.22 4.42
N GLY A 220 5.15 2.62 4.79
CA GLY A 220 4.05 3.42 5.30
C GLY A 220 2.91 2.62 5.89
N LEU A 221 1.79 3.33 6.09
CA LEU A 221 0.55 2.76 6.58
C LEU A 221 -0.60 3.11 5.66
N ASN A 222 -1.56 2.19 5.55
CA ASN A 222 -2.85 2.42 4.95
C ASN A 222 -3.93 1.54 5.62
N CYS A 223 -5.19 1.93 5.43
CA CYS A 223 -6.38 1.21 5.89
C CYS A 223 -6.45 0.98 7.42
N ALA A 224 -7.43 0.18 7.86
CA ALA A 224 -7.84 -0.17 9.23
C ALA A 224 -8.26 1.01 10.13
N THR A 225 -7.54 2.12 10.11
CA THR A 225 -7.68 3.23 11.04
C THR A 225 -7.72 4.59 10.35
N GLY A 226 -8.15 5.61 11.10
CA GLY A 226 -8.10 6.99 10.66
C GLY A 226 -6.75 7.63 10.97
N PRO A 227 -6.58 8.92 10.62
CA PRO A 227 -5.33 9.64 10.87
C PRO A 227 -4.93 9.67 12.35
N SER A 228 -5.90 9.79 13.27
CA SER A 228 -5.65 9.91 14.72
C SER A 228 -4.92 8.69 15.31
N GLU A 229 -5.24 7.49 14.84
CA GLU A 229 -4.62 6.26 15.35
C GLU A 229 -3.27 5.98 14.68
N MET A 230 -3.01 6.56 13.50
CA MET A 230 -1.76 6.34 12.76
C MET A 230 -0.59 7.22 13.23
N ILE A 231 -0.85 8.27 14.02
CA ILE A 231 0.15 9.29 14.40
C ILE A 231 1.44 8.66 14.94
N ASP A 232 1.33 7.81 15.95
CA ASP A 232 2.51 7.23 16.64
C ASP A 232 3.32 6.33 15.70
N SER A 233 2.64 5.53 14.90
CA SER A 233 3.29 4.64 13.93
C SER A 233 4.00 5.43 12.83
N ILE A 234 3.36 6.47 12.29
CA ILE A 234 3.96 7.36 11.30
C ILE A 234 5.15 8.10 11.89
N GLN A 235 5.01 8.66 13.10
CA GLN A 235 6.11 9.34 13.78
C GLN A 235 7.30 8.40 13.99
N TYR A 236 7.06 7.16 14.39
CA TYR A 236 8.10 6.15 14.53
C TYR A 236 8.81 5.90 13.19
N LEU A 237 8.06 5.68 12.10
CA LEU A 237 8.65 5.47 10.77
C LEU A 237 9.47 6.69 10.31
N THR A 238 8.93 7.90 10.45
CA THR A 238 9.62 9.13 10.04
C THR A 238 10.92 9.36 10.81
N ASN A 239 10.97 8.94 12.07
CA ASN A 239 12.15 9.06 12.93
C ASN A 239 13.19 7.96 12.71
N ASN A 240 12.85 6.82 12.08
CA ASN A 240 13.73 5.64 12.05
C ASN A 240 14.03 5.07 10.64
N PHE A 241 13.35 5.56 9.58
CA PHE A 241 13.54 5.10 8.21
C PHE A 241 14.16 6.17 7.29
N ASN A 242 15.27 5.81 6.64
CA ASN A 242 16.02 6.70 5.75
C ASN A 242 15.38 6.91 4.37
N GLY A 243 14.52 6.00 3.92
CA GLY A 243 13.75 6.16 2.69
C GLY A 243 12.52 7.04 2.90
N PHE A 244 11.59 7.03 1.96
CA PHE A 244 10.37 7.86 2.03
C PHE A 244 9.30 7.21 2.93
N VAL A 245 8.38 8.03 3.45
CA VAL A 245 7.25 7.55 4.27
C VAL A 245 5.92 7.88 3.61
N SER A 246 4.98 6.94 3.59
CA SER A 246 3.61 7.13 3.10
C SER A 246 2.54 6.96 4.20
N CYS A 247 1.41 7.65 4.06
CA CYS A 247 0.23 7.49 4.91
C CYS A 247 -1.08 7.69 4.13
N LEU A 248 -1.88 6.63 4.00
CA LEU A 248 -3.17 6.63 3.30
C LEU A 248 -4.27 6.13 4.28
N PRO A 249 -4.71 6.96 5.22
CA PRO A 249 -5.67 6.56 6.25
C PRO A 249 -7.08 6.37 5.67
N ASN A 250 -7.94 5.65 6.39
CA ASN A 250 -9.37 5.69 6.13
C ASN A 250 -9.95 7.07 6.46
N ALA A 251 -11.15 7.37 5.96
CA ALA A 251 -11.92 8.54 6.38
C ALA A 251 -12.54 8.34 7.78
N GLY A 252 -11.69 8.00 8.76
CA GLY A 252 -12.07 7.61 10.12
C GLY A 252 -12.33 6.10 10.24
N LEU A 253 -12.74 5.68 11.43
CA LEU A 253 -13.13 4.29 11.66
C LEU A 253 -14.47 3.99 10.98
N PRO A 254 -14.64 2.78 10.41
CA PRO A 254 -15.93 2.37 9.85
C PRO A 254 -16.98 2.23 10.96
N GLU A 255 -18.14 2.84 10.75
CA GLU A 255 -19.31 2.66 11.61
C GLU A 255 -20.42 1.94 10.85
N ASN A 256 -21.11 1.01 11.51
CA ASN A 256 -22.33 0.43 10.95
C ASN A 256 -23.52 1.31 11.33
N ILE A 257 -24.11 1.97 10.33
CA ILE A 257 -25.34 2.74 10.46
C ILE A 257 -26.36 2.13 9.50
N ASN A 258 -27.41 1.51 10.03
CA ASN A 258 -28.48 0.87 9.26
C ASN A 258 -27.97 -0.16 8.23
N ASP A 259 -27.06 -1.06 8.66
CA ASP A 259 -26.43 -2.09 7.82
C ASP A 259 -25.56 -1.54 6.67
N GLN A 260 -25.19 -0.26 6.75
CA GLN A 260 -24.25 0.37 5.85
C GLN A 260 -23.00 0.80 6.59
N THR A 261 -21.84 0.52 6.00
CA THR A 261 -20.55 1.02 6.50
C THR A 261 -20.41 2.50 6.14
N VAL A 262 -20.35 3.36 7.16
CA VAL A 262 -20.23 4.81 7.03
C VAL A 262 -18.90 5.27 7.63
N TYR A 263 -18.25 6.19 6.94
CA TYR A 263 -17.02 6.87 7.36
C TYR A 263 -17.34 8.33 7.65
N LYS A 264 -17.00 8.81 8.85
CA LYS A 264 -17.46 10.13 9.33
C LYS A 264 -16.45 11.25 9.24
N LEU A 265 -15.17 10.95 9.01
CA LEU A 265 -14.15 11.99 8.89
C LEU A 265 -14.48 12.86 7.68
N THR A 266 -14.53 14.17 7.88
CA THR A 266 -14.85 15.13 6.82
C THR A 266 -13.63 15.46 5.95
N PRO A 267 -13.83 16.04 4.74
CA PRO A 267 -12.75 16.55 3.91
C PRO A 267 -11.79 17.51 4.63
N ASP A 268 -12.30 18.41 5.47
CA ASP A 268 -11.50 19.37 6.22
C ASP A 268 -10.66 18.70 7.32
N GLU A 269 -11.22 17.73 8.02
CA GLU A 269 -10.52 16.99 9.08
C GLU A 269 -9.40 16.12 8.51
N LEU A 270 -9.66 15.44 7.37
CA LEU A 270 -8.62 14.68 6.67
C LEU A 270 -7.49 15.59 6.20
N ALA A 271 -7.83 16.71 5.53
CA ALA A 271 -6.84 17.67 5.04
C ALA A 271 -6.00 18.26 6.18
N THR A 272 -6.62 18.57 7.32
CA THR A 272 -5.91 19.05 8.51
C THR A 272 -4.93 18.03 9.05
N SER A 273 -5.34 16.76 9.14
CA SER A 273 -4.50 15.67 9.66
C SER A 273 -3.32 15.36 8.74
N LEU A 274 -3.57 15.24 7.43
CA LEU A 274 -2.51 14.98 6.46
C LEU A 274 -1.55 16.17 6.32
N LYS A 275 -2.04 17.41 6.48
CA LYS A 275 -1.17 18.58 6.58
C LYS A 275 -0.20 18.48 7.77
N TYR A 276 -0.68 18.06 8.93
CA TYR A 276 0.17 17.83 10.09
C TYR A 276 1.24 16.74 9.82
N PHE A 277 0.88 15.63 9.18
CA PHE A 277 1.85 14.58 8.81
C PHE A 277 2.95 15.08 7.87
N VAL A 278 2.60 15.95 6.91
CA VAL A 278 3.57 16.54 5.99
C VAL A 278 4.45 17.57 6.69
N GLU A 279 3.86 18.53 7.40
CA GLU A 279 4.55 19.69 7.97
C GLU A 279 5.35 19.33 9.22
N GLU A 280 4.84 18.45 10.07
CA GLU A 280 5.43 18.16 11.37
C GLU A 280 6.23 16.86 11.39
N LEU A 281 5.73 15.82 10.71
CA LEU A 281 6.38 14.50 10.71
C LEU A 281 7.27 14.27 9.49
N GLY A 282 7.06 14.98 8.38
CA GLY A 282 7.86 14.84 7.15
C GLY A 282 7.47 13.64 6.29
N VAL A 283 6.17 13.32 6.23
CA VAL A 283 5.60 12.32 5.32
C VAL A 283 5.70 12.80 3.86
N ASN A 284 6.04 11.87 2.96
CA ASN A 284 6.35 12.14 1.55
C ASN A 284 5.20 11.82 0.60
N ILE A 285 4.36 10.84 0.97
CA ILE A 285 3.18 10.41 0.22
C ILE A 285 1.99 10.45 1.17
N ILE A 286 0.92 11.08 0.72
CA ILE A 286 -0.37 11.06 1.41
C ILE A 286 -1.47 10.71 0.43
N GLY A 287 -2.60 10.23 0.92
CA GLY A 287 -3.79 9.96 0.12
C GLY A 287 -4.92 9.55 1.04
N GLY A 288 -5.82 8.71 0.55
CA GLY A 288 -6.84 8.09 1.40
C GLY A 288 -7.11 6.64 1.01
N CYS A 289 -7.69 5.91 1.94
CA CYS A 289 -8.14 4.55 1.73
C CYS A 289 -9.68 4.51 1.84
N CYS A 290 -10.24 3.57 2.60
CA CYS A 290 -11.69 3.36 2.67
C CYS A 290 -12.43 4.61 3.15
N GLY A 291 -13.52 4.96 2.45
CA GLY A 291 -14.36 6.11 2.73
C GLY A 291 -13.84 7.43 2.16
N THR A 292 -12.61 7.49 1.67
CA THR A 292 -12.07 8.72 1.09
C THR A 292 -12.58 8.92 -0.34
N THR A 293 -13.08 10.13 -0.64
CA THR A 293 -13.72 10.49 -1.92
C THR A 293 -12.95 11.61 -2.65
N PRO A 294 -13.25 11.90 -3.94
CA PRO A 294 -12.66 13.04 -4.63
C PRO A 294 -12.85 14.38 -3.89
N GLU A 295 -13.94 14.56 -3.13
CA GLU A 295 -14.14 15.76 -2.31
C GLU A 295 -13.11 15.90 -1.19
N HIS A 296 -12.78 14.78 -0.53
CA HIS A 296 -11.72 14.73 0.47
C HIS A 296 -10.37 15.10 -0.15
N LEU A 297 -10.01 14.45 -1.27
CA LEU A 297 -8.71 14.67 -1.90
C LEU A 297 -8.62 16.07 -2.51
N LYS A 298 -9.71 16.63 -3.03
CA LYS A 298 -9.75 18.05 -3.44
C LYS A 298 -9.33 18.96 -2.30
N ARG A 299 -9.88 18.74 -1.10
CA ARG A 299 -9.56 19.55 0.07
C ARG A 299 -8.11 19.39 0.52
N VAL A 300 -7.57 18.17 0.44
CA VAL A 300 -6.15 17.87 0.69
C VAL A 300 -5.26 18.61 -0.31
N VAL A 301 -5.55 18.51 -1.60
CA VAL A 301 -4.82 19.20 -2.69
C VAL A 301 -4.83 20.71 -2.50
N GLU A 302 -5.99 21.31 -2.22
CA GLU A 302 -6.10 22.76 -1.96
C GLU A 302 -5.31 23.20 -0.72
N THR A 303 -5.22 22.34 0.30
CA THR A 303 -4.54 22.65 1.56
C THR A 303 -3.02 22.55 1.44
N LEU A 304 -2.51 21.58 0.69
CA LEU A 304 -1.08 21.29 0.61
C LEU A 304 -0.39 21.83 -0.63
N GLY A 305 -1.10 21.94 -1.76
CA GLY A 305 -0.55 22.38 -3.04
C GLY A 305 0.69 21.57 -3.45
N ASN A 306 1.72 22.26 -3.93
CA ASN A 306 2.98 21.66 -4.39
C ASN A 306 4.10 21.70 -3.33
N ARG A 307 3.75 21.55 -2.04
CA ARG A 307 4.70 21.69 -0.94
C ARG A 307 5.72 20.54 -0.92
N ALA A 308 6.96 20.86 -0.56
CA ALA A 308 8.00 19.86 -0.26
C ALA A 308 7.82 19.27 1.17
N PRO A 309 8.10 17.98 1.37
CA PRO A 309 8.05 17.36 2.70
C PRO A 309 9.09 18.00 3.64
N LYS A 310 8.80 18.05 4.94
CA LYS A 310 9.79 18.45 5.96
C LYS A 310 11.02 17.54 5.87
N PRO A 311 12.25 18.09 5.82
CA PRO A 311 13.47 17.30 5.88
C PRO A 311 13.52 16.48 7.18
N ARG A 312 13.92 15.21 7.07
CA ARG A 312 14.03 14.28 8.20
C ARG A 312 15.48 13.90 8.44
N THR A 313 15.81 13.60 9.70
CA THR A 313 17.12 13.08 10.12
C THR A 313 16.91 11.79 10.91
N PRO A 314 16.60 10.67 10.25
CA PRO A 314 16.21 9.46 10.94
C PRO A 314 17.38 8.83 11.69
N GLU A 315 17.10 8.25 12.86
CA GLU A 315 18.08 7.52 13.65
C GLU A 315 18.02 6.03 13.31
N TYR A 316 19.16 5.48 12.86
CA TYR A 316 19.25 4.07 12.54
C TYR A 316 19.74 3.27 13.75
N THR A 317 18.88 2.38 14.24
CA THR A 317 19.25 1.32 15.19
C THR A 317 19.35 -0.03 14.49
N PRO A 318 20.54 -0.67 14.45
CA PRO A 318 20.68 -2.04 13.97
C PRO A 318 19.91 -3.01 14.88
N ALA A 319 19.00 -3.79 14.29
CA ALA A 319 18.15 -4.74 15.01
C ALA A 319 17.89 -5.99 14.17
N VAL A 320 17.60 -7.10 14.84
CA VAL A 320 16.87 -8.24 14.28
C VAL A 320 15.43 -8.19 14.75
N SER A 321 14.52 -8.91 14.11
CA SER A 321 13.11 -8.94 14.52
C SER A 321 12.57 -10.36 14.51
N SER A 322 11.69 -10.62 15.46
CA SER A 322 10.68 -11.68 15.34
C SER A 322 9.47 -11.15 14.55
N ILE A 323 8.41 -11.93 14.47
CA ILE A 323 7.14 -11.43 13.93
C ILE A 323 6.51 -10.35 14.84
N TYR A 324 6.83 -10.32 16.14
CA TYR A 324 6.16 -9.43 17.10
C TYR A 324 6.94 -8.14 17.35
N THR A 325 8.20 -8.29 17.78
CA THR A 325 9.04 -7.20 18.29
C THR A 325 10.45 -7.27 17.70
N PRO A 326 11.17 -6.12 17.63
CA PRO A 326 12.58 -6.09 17.30
C PRO A 326 13.46 -6.27 18.55
N GLN A 327 14.68 -6.77 18.32
CA GLN A 327 15.77 -6.81 19.29
C GLN A 327 16.95 -6.02 18.73
N ALA A 328 17.31 -4.92 19.39
CA ALA A 328 18.49 -4.15 19.06
C ALA A 328 19.74 -5.03 19.19
N MET A 329 20.64 -4.96 18.21
CA MET A 329 21.89 -5.73 18.20
C MET A 329 22.91 -5.15 19.19
N ARG A 330 22.80 -3.85 19.50
CA ARG A 330 23.60 -3.16 20.53
C ARG A 330 22.71 -2.92 21.73
N VAL A 331 23.08 -3.50 22.87
CA VAL A 331 22.35 -3.39 24.14
C VAL A 331 23.26 -2.80 25.21
N ASP A 332 22.66 -2.05 26.15
CA ASP A 332 23.32 -1.50 27.33
C ASP A 332 22.49 -1.86 28.58
N PRO A 333 23.03 -2.64 29.53
CA PRO A 333 24.39 -3.18 29.56
C PRO A 333 24.59 -4.33 28.55
N ALA A 334 25.82 -4.42 28.03
CA ALA A 334 26.26 -5.57 27.24
C ALA A 334 26.42 -6.83 28.13
N PRO A 335 26.36 -8.05 27.56
CA PRO A 335 26.21 -8.39 26.14
C PRO A 335 24.77 -8.76 25.70
N LEU A 336 24.51 -8.75 24.39
CA LEU A 336 23.33 -9.38 23.80
C LEU A 336 23.48 -10.91 23.91
N ILE A 337 22.47 -11.58 24.47
CA ILE A 337 22.47 -13.03 24.68
C ILE A 337 21.81 -13.73 23.49
N ILE A 338 22.51 -14.68 22.86
CA ILE A 338 22.00 -15.53 21.79
C ILE A 338 21.97 -16.98 22.31
N GLY A 339 20.80 -17.59 22.34
CA GLY A 339 20.64 -18.96 22.82
C GLY A 339 21.19 -19.99 21.84
N GLU A 340 22.11 -20.85 22.29
CA GLU A 340 22.72 -21.90 21.46
C GLU A 340 22.00 -23.26 21.50
N ARG A 341 20.96 -23.38 22.33
CA ARG A 341 20.37 -24.69 22.70
C ARG A 341 19.61 -25.40 21.57
N THR A 342 19.14 -24.67 20.56
CA THR A 342 18.48 -25.24 19.37
C THR A 342 19.54 -25.73 18.37
N ASN A 343 20.45 -26.58 18.85
CA ASN A 343 21.57 -27.13 18.09
C ASN A 343 21.61 -28.65 18.23
N THR A 344 21.24 -29.36 17.14
CA THR A 344 21.20 -30.83 17.07
C THR A 344 22.57 -31.49 17.24
N ASN A 345 23.67 -30.77 17.04
CA ASN A 345 25.02 -31.30 17.14
C ASN A 345 25.62 -31.23 18.55
N GLY A 346 25.09 -30.40 19.46
CA GLY A 346 25.78 -30.05 20.71
C GLY A 346 24.92 -29.86 21.95
N SER A 347 23.59 -29.83 21.84
CA SER A 347 22.69 -29.67 22.99
C SER A 347 22.02 -30.99 23.37
N ARG A 348 22.21 -31.42 24.63
CA ARG A 348 21.43 -32.48 25.29
C ARG A 348 20.32 -31.88 26.14
#